data_AF-A0A6A4CDV9-F1
#
_entry.id   AF-A0A6A4CDV9-F1
#
_cell.length_a   1.000
_cell.length_b   1.000
_cell.length_c   1.000
_cell.angle_alpha   90.00
_cell.angle_beta   90.00
_cell.angle_gamma   90.00
#
_symmetry.space_group_name_H-M   'P 1'
#
loop_
_entity.id
_entity.type
_entity.pdbx_description
1 polymer ?
#
loop_
_entity_poly.entity_id
_entity_poly.type
_entity_poly.pdbx_seq_one_letter_code
_entity_poly.pdbx_strand_id
1 'polypeptide(L)'
;MEKAAITIQTEKMQGYLANNRPPEKVFTWLDLDNVGESLLSDPLFMKRMKYAKDFNQENPKHQESWFAAIHMEYKDEPVKRMIKTAMNDPSTVEIAKLMERERSKHWLDKKDPPRNVFYFLDLDKIGDKALASPNFKVWAKYLDDFNQRYPNEKTTMIDGVMANYFERKLLRIFNAAKKDPSTENGPAKRTDQQMDCCDGEAGGP
;
A
#
# COMPACT_ATOMS: atom_id res chain seq x y z
N MET A 1 -27.00 17.31 -14.97
CA MET A 1 -26.66 16.30 -16.00
C MET A 1 -25.81 15.17 -15.43
N GLU A 2 -24.81 15.47 -14.61
CA GLU A 2 -23.95 14.48 -13.92
C GLU A 2 -24.71 13.35 -13.22
N LYS A 3 -25.73 13.67 -12.41
CA LYS A 3 -26.58 12.66 -11.75
C LYS A 3 -27.24 11.67 -12.72
N ALA A 4 -27.70 12.15 -13.88
CA ALA A 4 -28.34 11.30 -14.90
C ALA A 4 -27.32 10.37 -15.57
N ALA A 5 -26.12 10.89 -15.86
CA ALA A 5 -25.03 10.07 -16.38
C ALA A 5 -24.62 8.97 -15.38
N ILE A 6 -24.45 9.32 -14.11
CA ILE A 6 -24.15 8.36 -13.03
C ILE A 6 -25.26 7.29 -12.94
N THR A 7 -26.54 7.66 -13.01
CA THR A 7 -27.65 6.70 -13.00
C THR A 7 -27.56 5.72 -14.17
N ILE A 8 -27.43 6.21 -15.40
CA ILE A 8 -27.32 5.36 -16.59
C ILE A 8 -26.12 4.40 -16.50
N GLN A 9 -24.98 4.89 -16.03
CA GLN A 9 -23.79 4.05 -15.85
C GLN A 9 -23.97 3.00 -14.74
N THR A 10 -24.73 3.34 -13.69
CA THR A 10 -25.07 2.39 -12.62
C THR A 10 -25.98 1.27 -13.14
N GLU A 11 -26.96 1.59 -13.97
CA GLU A 11 -27.83 0.61 -14.61
C GLU A 11 -27.02 -0.31 -15.54
N LYS A 12 -26.05 0.24 -16.30
CA LYS A 12 -25.13 -0.58 -17.11
C LYS A 12 -24.33 -1.57 -16.28
N MET A 13 -23.86 -1.19 -15.09
CA MET A 13 -23.13 -2.10 -14.19
C MET A 13 -23.97 -3.32 -13.76
N GLN A 14 -25.29 -3.18 -13.62
CA GLN A 14 -26.16 -4.33 -13.33
C GLN A 14 -26.17 -5.32 -14.49
N GLY A 15 -26.23 -4.82 -15.73
CA GLY A 15 -26.08 -5.63 -16.94
C GLY A 15 -24.70 -6.28 -17.02
N TYR A 16 -23.64 -5.56 -16.66
CA TYR A 16 -22.29 -6.12 -16.60
C TYR A 16 -22.18 -7.25 -15.57
N LEU A 17 -22.87 -7.16 -14.43
CA LEU A 17 -22.85 -8.20 -13.39
C LEU A 17 -23.56 -9.45 -13.89
N ALA A 18 -24.77 -9.29 -14.45
CA ALA A 18 -25.57 -10.39 -14.99
C ALA A 18 -24.86 -11.15 -16.13
N ASN A 19 -23.93 -10.48 -16.85
CA ASN A 19 -23.12 -11.08 -17.91
C ASN A 19 -21.71 -11.47 -17.45
N ASN A 20 -21.47 -11.53 -16.14
CA ASN A 20 -20.20 -11.90 -15.52
C ASN A 20 -18.99 -11.15 -16.10
N ARG A 21 -19.14 -9.85 -16.36
CA ARG A 21 -18.06 -9.02 -16.87
C ARG A 21 -17.00 -8.82 -15.76
N PRO A 22 -15.70 -8.87 -16.08
CA PRO A 22 -14.65 -8.73 -15.08
C PRO A 22 -14.59 -7.28 -14.55
N PRO A 23 -14.57 -7.06 -13.23
CA PRO A 23 -14.33 -5.76 -12.59
C PRO A 23 -13.22 -4.94 -13.21
N GLU A 24 -12.12 -5.57 -13.60
CA GLU A 24 -11.01 -4.90 -14.29
C GLU A 24 -11.50 -4.09 -15.51
N LYS A 25 -12.20 -4.72 -16.45
CA LYS A 25 -12.63 -4.06 -17.70
C LYS A 25 -13.69 -3.01 -17.46
N VAL A 26 -14.59 -3.25 -16.50
CA VAL A 26 -15.64 -2.30 -16.14
C VAL A 26 -15.06 -0.97 -15.65
N PHE A 27 -13.84 -0.95 -15.09
CA PHE A 27 -13.18 0.30 -14.71
C PHE A 27 -12.98 1.23 -15.91
N THR A 28 -12.37 0.72 -16.98
CA THR A 28 -12.12 1.48 -18.23
C THR A 28 -13.40 1.80 -19.00
N TRP A 29 -14.40 0.90 -19.00
CA TRP A 29 -15.69 1.16 -19.67
C TRP A 29 -16.52 2.25 -19.02
N LEU A 30 -16.21 2.60 -17.77
CA LEU A 30 -16.81 3.69 -17.03
C LEU A 30 -15.96 4.97 -17.07
N ASP A 31 -14.86 4.98 -17.84
CA ASP A 31 -13.96 6.14 -17.99
C ASP A 31 -13.32 6.60 -16.66
N LEU A 32 -13.18 5.66 -15.71
CA LEU A 32 -12.64 5.95 -14.36
C LEU A 32 -11.11 6.13 -14.36
N ASP A 33 -10.44 5.76 -15.45
CA ASP A 33 -9.01 6.00 -15.71
C ASP A 33 -8.69 7.49 -15.98
N ASN A 34 -9.70 8.30 -16.31
CA ASN A 34 -9.52 9.72 -16.65
C ASN A 34 -9.94 10.69 -15.53
N VAL A 35 -10.45 10.19 -14.39
CA VAL A 35 -10.91 11.02 -13.26
C VAL A 35 -9.75 11.70 -12.52
N GLY A 36 -8.57 11.07 -12.47
CA GLY A 36 -7.41 11.65 -11.82
C GLY A 36 -7.44 11.52 -10.29
N GLU A 37 -6.88 12.50 -9.59
CA GLU A 37 -6.63 12.41 -8.14
C GLU A 37 -7.91 12.42 -7.27
N SER A 38 -9.03 12.86 -7.83
CA SER A 38 -10.35 12.84 -7.16
C SER A 38 -11.09 11.51 -7.29
N LEU A 39 -10.48 10.47 -7.86
CA LEU A 39 -11.15 9.17 -8.06
C LEU A 39 -11.76 8.62 -6.76
N LEU A 40 -11.07 8.77 -5.63
CA LEU A 40 -11.55 8.26 -4.33
C LEU A 40 -12.70 9.07 -3.72
N SER A 41 -13.08 10.21 -4.29
CA SER A 41 -14.33 10.90 -3.95
C SER A 41 -15.41 10.74 -5.02
N ASP A 42 -15.09 10.10 -6.16
CA ASP A 42 -16.00 9.98 -7.28
C ASP A 42 -17.17 9.01 -6.96
N PRO A 43 -18.44 9.47 -7.06
CA PRO A 43 -19.59 8.64 -6.71
C PRO A 43 -19.75 7.41 -7.62
N LEU A 44 -19.34 7.51 -8.88
CA LEU A 44 -19.41 6.40 -9.83
C LEU A 44 -18.36 5.33 -9.49
N PHE A 45 -17.17 5.74 -9.08
CA PHE A 45 -16.13 4.85 -8.55
C PHE A 45 -16.62 4.07 -7.32
N MET A 46 -17.32 4.73 -6.38
CA MET A 46 -17.91 4.03 -5.22
C MET A 46 -18.91 2.95 -5.63
N LYS A 47 -19.72 3.22 -6.65
CA LYS A 47 -20.65 2.23 -7.19
C LYS A 47 -19.93 1.09 -7.90
N ARG A 48 -18.85 1.38 -8.64
CA ARG A 48 -18.00 0.36 -9.26
C ARG A 48 -17.28 -0.51 -8.21
N MET A 49 -16.87 0.07 -7.08
CA MET A 49 -16.32 -0.72 -5.96
C MET A 49 -17.34 -1.68 -5.39
N LYS A 50 -18.60 -1.25 -5.24
CA LYS A 50 -19.68 -2.14 -4.83
C LYS A 50 -19.88 -3.27 -5.85
N TYR A 51 -19.93 -2.94 -7.13
CA TYR A 51 -20.00 -3.91 -8.22
C TYR A 51 -18.90 -4.99 -8.13
N ALA A 52 -17.65 -4.61 -7.87
CA ALA A 52 -16.56 -5.58 -7.73
C ALA A 52 -16.73 -6.51 -6.52
N LYS A 53 -17.31 -6.00 -5.41
CA LYS A 53 -17.65 -6.82 -4.25
C LYS A 53 -18.76 -7.82 -4.57
N ASP A 54 -19.82 -7.35 -5.22
CA ASP A 54 -20.97 -8.17 -5.62
C ASP A 54 -20.50 -9.27 -6.60
N PHE A 55 -19.67 -8.92 -7.59
CA PHE A 55 -19.02 -9.88 -8.50
C PHE A 55 -18.23 -10.96 -7.76
N ASN A 56 -17.40 -10.57 -6.77
CA ASN A 56 -16.59 -11.53 -6.00
C ASN A 56 -17.43 -12.45 -5.11
N GLN A 57 -18.59 -11.99 -4.63
CA GLN A 57 -19.53 -12.81 -3.86
C GLN A 57 -20.18 -13.88 -4.75
N GLU A 58 -20.54 -13.53 -5.99
CA GLU A 58 -21.09 -14.46 -6.98
C GLU A 58 -20.02 -15.41 -7.57
N ASN A 59 -18.75 -14.99 -7.54
CA ASN A 59 -17.62 -15.73 -8.11
C ASN A 59 -16.56 -16.09 -7.05
N PRO A 60 -16.88 -16.92 -6.03
CA PRO A 60 -15.96 -17.18 -4.91
C PRO A 60 -14.65 -17.87 -5.31
N LYS A 61 -14.65 -18.59 -6.43
CA LYS A 61 -13.45 -19.26 -6.99
C LYS A 61 -12.58 -18.34 -7.86
N HIS A 62 -13.10 -17.18 -8.27
CA HIS A 62 -12.46 -16.27 -9.21
C HIS A 62 -12.62 -14.82 -8.72
N GLN A 63 -12.22 -14.57 -7.48
CA GLN A 63 -12.27 -13.22 -6.92
C GLN A 63 -11.25 -12.31 -7.62
N GLU A 64 -11.70 -11.14 -8.03
CA GLU A 64 -10.86 -10.10 -8.60
C GLU A 64 -10.55 -9.00 -7.58
N SER A 65 -9.34 -8.46 -7.66
CA SER A 65 -8.98 -7.27 -6.89
C SER A 65 -9.58 -6.04 -7.58
N TRP A 66 -10.41 -5.29 -6.86
CA TRP A 66 -10.91 -4.02 -7.37
C TRP A 66 -9.78 -2.98 -7.54
N PHE A 67 -8.69 -3.10 -6.76
CA PHE A 67 -7.49 -2.26 -6.84
C PHE A 67 -6.65 -2.54 -8.10
N ALA A 68 -6.63 -3.77 -8.60
CA ALA A 68 -5.79 -4.14 -9.75
C ALA A 68 -6.03 -3.25 -10.97
N ALA A 69 -7.28 -2.90 -11.26
CA ALA A 69 -7.62 -1.97 -12.34
C ALA A 69 -6.98 -0.59 -12.14
N ILE A 70 -7.03 -0.06 -10.92
CA ILE A 70 -6.43 1.25 -10.61
C ILE A 70 -4.92 1.18 -10.79
N HIS A 71 -4.26 0.12 -10.31
CA HIS A 71 -2.82 -0.05 -10.49
C HIS A 71 -2.39 -0.20 -11.96
N MET A 72 -3.24 -0.79 -12.80
CA MET A 72 -2.92 -0.93 -14.23
C MET A 72 -3.11 0.36 -15.01
N GLU A 73 -4.18 1.10 -14.73
CA GLU A 73 -4.50 2.32 -15.46
C GLU A 73 -3.77 3.55 -14.89
N TYR A 74 -3.54 3.58 -13.57
CA TYR A 74 -2.80 4.63 -12.89
C TYR A 74 -1.40 4.14 -12.49
N LYS A 75 -0.38 4.88 -12.94
CA LYS A 75 1.00 4.70 -12.46
C LYS A 75 1.11 4.98 -10.94
N ASP A 76 2.18 4.50 -10.32
CA ASP A 76 2.41 4.64 -8.87
C ASP A 76 2.32 6.07 -8.33
N GLU A 77 2.93 7.04 -9.04
CA GLU A 77 2.93 8.44 -8.62
C GLU A 77 1.51 9.06 -8.54
N PRO A 78 0.67 8.96 -9.59
CA PRO A 78 -0.76 9.29 -9.49
C PRO A 78 -1.49 8.61 -8.33
N VAL A 79 -1.28 7.30 -8.11
CA VAL A 79 -1.92 6.57 -7.00
C VAL A 79 -1.51 7.14 -5.65
N LYS A 80 -0.23 7.48 -5.46
CA LYS A 80 0.26 8.12 -4.23
C LYS A 80 -0.40 9.47 -3.99
N ARG A 81 -0.51 10.31 -5.01
CA ARG A 81 -1.18 11.63 -4.88
C ARG A 81 -2.68 11.47 -4.59
N MET A 82 -3.36 10.55 -5.27
CA MET A 82 -4.76 10.21 -5.00
C MET A 82 -5.00 9.80 -3.55
N ILE A 83 -4.17 8.89 -3.00
CA ILE A 83 -4.27 8.48 -1.59
C ILE A 83 -3.99 9.67 -0.66
N LYS A 84 -2.96 10.47 -0.94
CA LYS A 84 -2.61 11.63 -0.13
C LYS A 84 -3.75 12.66 -0.09
N THR A 85 -4.35 12.95 -1.25
CA THR A 85 -5.50 13.85 -1.36
C THR A 85 -6.66 13.34 -0.53
N ALA A 86 -7.00 12.04 -0.66
CA ALA A 86 -8.09 11.43 0.10
C ALA A 86 -7.82 11.31 1.61
N MET A 87 -6.56 11.15 2.03
CA MET A 87 -6.20 11.16 3.47
C MET A 87 -6.39 12.55 4.11
N ASN A 88 -6.32 13.62 3.33
CA ASN A 88 -6.46 14.99 3.82
C ASN A 88 -7.93 15.45 3.94
N ASP A 89 -8.88 14.69 3.39
CA ASP A 89 -10.30 14.97 3.45
C ASP A 89 -11.01 13.99 4.41
N PRO A 90 -11.63 14.47 5.51
CA PRO A 90 -12.35 13.62 6.46
C PRO A 90 -13.42 12.72 5.83
N SER A 91 -14.01 13.14 4.70
CA SER A 91 -15.04 12.35 4.00
C SER A 91 -14.48 11.16 3.22
N THR A 92 -13.18 11.17 2.89
CA THR A 92 -12.52 10.12 2.09
C THR A 92 -11.36 9.41 2.82
N VAL A 93 -11.08 9.78 4.06
CA VAL A 93 -10.01 9.14 4.85
C VAL A 93 -10.19 7.62 4.99
N GLU A 94 -11.42 7.14 5.16
CA GLU A 94 -11.68 5.70 5.31
C GLU A 94 -11.48 4.93 4.01
N ILE A 95 -11.84 5.52 2.86
CA ILE A 95 -11.56 4.89 1.57
C ILE A 95 -10.07 4.95 1.23
N ALA A 96 -9.36 6.02 1.62
CA ALA A 96 -7.91 6.11 1.47
C ALA A 96 -7.19 5.02 2.26
N LYS A 97 -7.61 4.78 3.52
CA LYS A 97 -7.09 3.66 4.33
C LYS A 97 -7.39 2.30 3.70
N LEU A 98 -8.56 2.13 3.10
CA LEU A 98 -8.89 0.91 2.37
C LEU A 98 -8.01 0.74 1.13
N MET A 99 -7.76 1.82 0.38
CA MET A 99 -6.86 1.83 -0.78
C MET A 99 -5.43 1.40 -0.41
N GLU A 100 -4.89 1.89 0.70
CA GLU A 100 -3.57 1.48 1.23
C GLU A 100 -3.51 -0.02 1.58
N ARG A 101 -4.59 -0.56 2.18
CA ARG A 101 -4.68 -1.99 2.51
C ARG A 101 -4.70 -2.85 1.25
N GLU A 102 -5.49 -2.49 0.24
CA GLU A 102 -5.56 -3.26 -1.00
C GLU A 102 -4.29 -3.15 -1.83
N ARG A 103 -3.61 -1.99 -1.82
CA ARG A 103 -2.28 -1.84 -2.40
C ARG A 103 -1.26 -2.77 -1.74
N SER A 104 -1.27 -2.82 -0.41
CA SER A 104 -0.40 -3.73 0.36
C SER A 104 -0.69 -5.21 0.04
N LYS A 105 -1.98 -5.57 -0.05
CA LYS A 105 -2.39 -6.92 -0.46
C LYS A 105 -1.93 -7.24 -1.88
N HIS A 106 -2.06 -6.30 -2.81
CA HIS A 106 -1.61 -6.48 -4.19
C HIS A 106 -0.11 -6.77 -4.26
N TRP A 107 0.73 -5.96 -3.59
CA TRP A 107 2.16 -6.22 -3.50
C TRP A 107 2.47 -7.60 -2.90
N LEU A 108 1.72 -8.01 -1.88
CA LEU A 108 1.90 -9.32 -1.25
C LEU A 108 1.51 -10.46 -2.19
N ASP A 109 0.42 -10.32 -2.96
CA ASP A 109 -0.04 -11.28 -3.96
C ASP A 109 0.92 -11.38 -5.15
N LYS A 110 1.57 -10.27 -5.53
CA LYS A 110 2.66 -10.22 -6.51
C LYS A 110 4.01 -10.63 -5.95
N LYS A 111 4.09 -10.87 -4.64
CA LYS A 111 5.31 -11.25 -3.92
C LYS A 111 6.43 -10.21 -4.08
N ASP A 112 6.06 -8.94 -4.07
CA ASP A 112 7.03 -7.84 -4.10
C ASP A 112 7.93 -7.90 -2.86
N PRO A 113 9.26 -7.91 -3.00
CA PRO A 113 10.15 -7.96 -1.85
C PRO A 113 9.97 -6.73 -0.94
N PRO A 114 10.07 -6.86 0.39
CA PRO A 114 9.96 -5.71 1.30
C PRO A 114 10.90 -4.55 0.96
N ARG A 115 12.10 -4.83 0.43
CA ARG A 115 13.02 -3.76 -0.05
C ARG A 115 12.41 -2.89 -1.15
N ASN A 116 11.61 -3.45 -2.06
CA ASN A 116 10.97 -2.71 -3.16
C ASN A 116 9.79 -1.90 -2.61
N VAL A 117 9.00 -2.49 -1.71
CA VAL A 117 7.89 -1.78 -1.06
C VAL A 117 8.39 -0.59 -0.24
N PHE A 118 9.59 -0.66 0.33
CA PHE A 118 10.24 0.49 0.98
C PHE A 118 10.40 1.68 0.01
N TYR A 119 10.86 1.40 -1.21
CA TYR A 119 10.97 2.38 -2.30
C TYR A 119 9.60 2.87 -2.80
N PHE A 120 8.62 1.97 -2.96
CA PHE A 120 7.26 2.34 -3.39
C PHE A 120 6.59 3.32 -2.42
N LEU A 121 6.99 3.27 -1.14
CA LEU A 121 6.52 4.16 -0.08
C LEU A 121 7.37 5.44 0.08
N ASP A 122 8.30 5.69 -0.84
CA ASP A 122 9.24 6.83 -0.87
C ASP A 122 10.09 6.97 0.41
N LEU A 123 10.27 5.88 1.17
CA LEU A 123 10.98 5.94 2.44
C LEU A 123 12.47 6.26 2.21
N ASP A 124 13.05 5.77 1.12
CA ASP A 124 14.44 6.06 0.69
C ASP A 124 14.71 7.56 0.49
N LYS A 125 13.68 8.34 0.16
CA LYS A 125 13.78 9.80 -0.12
C LYS A 125 13.65 10.67 1.13
N ILE A 126 13.02 10.17 2.20
CA ILE A 126 12.70 10.96 3.41
C ILE A 126 13.92 11.13 4.33
N GLY A 127 14.97 10.31 4.15
CA GLY A 127 16.21 10.38 4.91
C GLY A 127 15.99 10.16 6.41
N ASP A 128 16.57 11.03 7.25
CA ASP A 128 16.61 10.87 8.72
C ASP A 128 15.23 10.74 9.39
N LYS A 129 14.14 11.14 8.72
CA LYS A 129 12.76 11.04 9.24
C LYS A 129 12.01 9.79 8.79
N ALA A 130 12.64 8.92 8.00
CA ALA A 130 11.96 7.78 7.39
C ALA A 130 11.34 6.86 8.45
N LEU A 131 12.09 6.51 9.50
CA LEU A 131 11.63 5.62 10.58
C LEU A 131 10.50 6.20 11.43
N ALA A 132 10.35 7.53 11.47
CA ALA A 132 9.26 8.22 12.17
C ALA A 132 8.03 8.45 11.27
N SER A 133 8.13 8.18 9.96
CA SER A 133 7.05 8.45 9.02
C SER A 133 5.88 7.47 9.16
N PRO A 134 4.63 7.90 8.88
CA PRO A 134 3.49 6.99 8.81
C PRO A 134 3.67 5.86 7.79
N ASN A 135 4.33 6.14 6.66
CA ASN A 135 4.62 5.16 5.62
C ASN A 135 5.52 4.02 6.14
N PHE A 136 6.40 4.31 7.09
CA PHE A 136 7.25 3.27 7.68
C PHE A 136 6.43 2.28 8.52
N LYS A 137 5.33 2.72 9.15
CA LYS A 137 4.39 1.81 9.83
C LYS A 137 3.69 0.88 8.84
N VAL A 138 3.32 1.39 7.66
CA VAL A 138 2.76 0.58 6.57
C VAL A 138 3.78 -0.45 6.10
N TRP A 139 5.03 -0.02 5.87
CA TRP A 139 6.11 -0.91 5.47
C TRP A 139 6.44 -1.99 6.51
N ALA A 140 6.54 -1.62 7.79
CA ALA A 140 6.81 -2.57 8.87
C ALA A 140 5.72 -3.65 8.96
N LYS A 141 4.45 -3.25 8.85
CA LYS A 141 3.35 -4.22 8.77
C LYS A 141 3.47 -5.10 7.52
N TYR A 142 3.79 -4.52 6.37
CA TYR A 142 3.98 -5.28 5.14
C TYR A 142 5.10 -6.33 5.28
N LEU A 143 6.22 -5.95 5.89
CA LEU A 143 7.34 -6.86 6.18
C LEU A 143 6.90 -8.05 7.04
N ASP A 144 6.13 -7.80 8.10
CA ASP A 144 5.59 -8.86 8.96
C ASP A 144 4.66 -9.80 8.16
N ASP A 145 3.72 -9.23 7.39
CA ASP A 145 2.79 -9.99 6.56
C ASP A 145 3.52 -10.81 5.46
N PHE A 146 4.55 -10.24 4.84
CA PHE A 146 5.41 -10.90 3.84
C PHE A 146 6.16 -12.08 4.46
N ASN A 147 6.82 -11.85 5.59
CA ASN A 147 7.58 -12.86 6.30
C ASN A 147 6.68 -14.01 6.78
N GLN A 148 5.45 -13.73 7.18
CA GLN A 148 4.47 -14.75 7.55
C GLN A 148 4.04 -15.59 6.34
N ARG A 149 3.78 -14.95 5.19
CA ARG A 149 3.29 -15.65 3.98
C ARG A 149 4.40 -16.41 3.24
N TYR A 150 5.63 -15.89 3.27
CA TYR A 150 6.78 -16.42 2.53
C TYR A 150 7.94 -16.77 3.46
N PRO A 151 7.83 -17.84 4.28
CA PRO A 151 8.79 -18.13 5.34
C PRO A 151 10.22 -18.44 4.85
N ASN A 152 10.37 -18.88 3.60
CA ASN A 152 11.67 -19.21 3.00
C ASN A 152 12.39 -17.99 2.40
N GLU A 153 11.72 -16.84 2.32
CA GLU A 153 12.25 -15.58 1.76
C GLU A 153 12.21 -14.46 2.78
N LYS A 154 12.13 -14.83 4.06
CA LYS A 154 12.08 -13.88 5.16
C LYS A 154 13.30 -12.95 5.13
N THR A 155 13.05 -11.69 5.43
CA THR A 155 14.09 -10.67 5.62
C THR A 155 13.87 -9.97 6.96
N THR A 156 14.91 -9.33 7.49
CA THR A 156 14.76 -8.55 8.72
C THR A 156 14.41 -7.10 8.44
N MET A 157 13.97 -6.41 9.49
CA MET A 157 13.76 -4.95 9.50
C MET A 157 15.05 -4.22 9.11
N ILE A 158 16.18 -4.66 9.67
CA ILE A 158 17.51 -4.06 9.43
C ILE A 158 17.88 -4.26 7.96
N ASP A 159 17.80 -5.48 7.43
CA ASP A 159 18.16 -5.78 6.04
C ASP A 159 17.31 -4.99 5.04
N GLY A 160 16.01 -4.86 5.32
CA GLY A 160 15.10 -4.09 4.48
C GLY A 160 15.44 -2.59 4.43
N VAL A 161 15.81 -2.01 5.57
CA VAL A 161 16.25 -0.61 5.65
C VAL A 161 17.64 -0.44 5.02
N MET A 162 18.58 -1.35 5.30
CA MET A 162 19.94 -1.32 4.77
C MET A 162 20.00 -1.45 3.25
N ALA A 163 19.12 -2.27 2.66
CA ALA A 163 19.02 -2.41 1.22
C ALA A 163 18.67 -1.10 0.48
N ASN A 164 18.18 -0.08 1.20
CA ASN A 164 17.71 1.17 0.62
C ASN A 164 18.55 2.41 1.00
N TYR A 165 19.59 2.27 1.83
CA TYR A 165 20.46 3.37 2.21
C TYR A 165 21.94 2.98 2.22
N PHE A 166 22.80 3.89 1.75
CA PHE A 166 24.25 3.77 1.94
C PHE A 166 24.64 3.93 3.42
N GLU A 167 25.67 3.21 3.88
CA GLU A 167 26.12 3.11 5.29
C GLU A 167 26.13 4.44 6.07
N ARG A 168 26.66 5.52 5.50
CA ARG A 168 26.71 6.83 6.18
C ARG A 168 25.33 7.47 6.41
N LYS A 169 24.36 7.19 5.55
CA LYS A 169 22.96 7.63 5.76
C LYS A 169 22.26 6.76 6.80
N LEU A 170 22.56 5.46 6.85
CA LEU A 170 22.01 4.54 7.85
C LEU A 170 22.31 4.99 9.28
N LEU A 171 23.59 5.29 9.58
CA LEU A 171 23.98 5.76 10.92
C LEU A 171 23.23 7.03 11.34
N ARG A 172 22.99 7.95 10.42
CA ARG A 172 22.24 9.18 10.70
C ARG A 172 20.77 8.91 11.00
N ILE A 173 20.14 8.03 10.22
CA ILE A 173 18.73 7.65 10.39
C ILE A 173 18.53 6.95 11.74
N PHE A 174 19.39 6.00 12.10
CA PHE A 174 19.32 5.34 13.40
C PHE A 174 19.54 6.33 14.56
N ASN A 175 20.53 7.21 14.44
CA ASN A 175 20.77 8.24 15.46
C ASN A 175 19.63 9.24 15.60
N ALA A 176 18.94 9.59 14.50
CA ALA A 176 17.78 10.46 14.51
C ALA A 176 16.58 9.77 15.18
N ALA A 177 16.32 8.50 14.85
CA ALA A 177 15.26 7.72 15.48
C ALA A 177 15.47 7.62 17.00
N LYS A 178 16.68 7.29 17.48
CA LYS A 178 16.97 7.23 18.93
C LYS A 178 16.62 8.52 19.70
N LYS A 179 16.62 9.67 19.03
CA LYS A 179 16.32 10.98 19.63
C LYS A 179 14.84 11.37 19.51
N ASP A 180 14.05 10.61 18.75
CA ASP A 180 12.64 10.89 18.50
C ASP A 180 11.75 10.03 19.42
N PRO A 181 11.03 10.64 20.38
CA PRO A 181 10.18 9.90 21.33
C PRO A 181 9.01 9.17 20.66
N SER A 182 8.61 9.55 19.44
CA SER A 182 7.60 8.79 18.68
C SER A 182 8.06 7.40 18.25
N THR A 183 9.36 7.13 18.38
CA THR A 183 10.00 5.84 18.08
C THR A 183 10.43 5.06 19.32
N GLU A 184 10.09 5.54 20.53
CA GLU A 184 10.55 5.00 21.82
C GLU A 184 10.07 3.55 22.10
N ASN A 185 8.98 3.13 21.44
CA ASN A 185 8.48 1.75 21.37
C ASN A 185 8.58 1.15 19.95
N GLY A 186 9.35 1.78 19.07
CA GLY A 186 9.46 1.48 17.65
C GLY A 186 10.64 0.55 17.32
N PRO A 187 10.77 0.15 16.04
CA PRO A 187 11.78 -0.82 15.61
C PRO A 187 13.23 -0.36 15.78
N ALA A 188 13.53 0.93 15.98
CA ALA A 188 14.87 1.40 16.33
C ALA A 188 15.42 0.77 17.62
N LYS A 189 14.54 0.41 18.57
CA LYS A 189 14.92 -0.32 19.78
C LYS A 189 15.09 -1.83 19.52
N ARG A 190 14.29 -2.40 18.59
CA ARG A 190 14.46 -3.78 18.12
C ARG A 190 15.76 -3.96 17.35
N THR A 191 16.21 -2.93 16.61
CA THR A 191 17.50 -2.98 15.91
C THR A 191 18.69 -2.92 16.86
N ASP A 192 18.61 -2.12 17.94
CA ASP A 192 19.64 -2.13 19.00
C ASP A 192 19.74 -3.52 19.66
N GLN A 193 18.60 -4.15 19.97
CA GLN A 193 18.59 -5.49 20.57
C GLN A 193 19.14 -6.58 19.62
N GLN A 194 19.15 -6.33 18.31
CA GLN A 194 19.64 -7.27 17.30
C GLN A 194 21.09 -6.98 16.88
N MET A 195 21.55 -5.72 16.99
CA MET A 195 22.97 -5.34 16.85
C MET A 195 23.79 -5.74 18.09
N ASP A 196 23.25 -5.56 19.30
CA ASP A 196 23.89 -6.02 20.54
C ASP A 196 24.09 -7.55 20.55
N CYS A 197 23.21 -8.32 19.88
CA CYS A 197 23.40 -9.76 19.70
C CYS A 197 24.60 -10.10 18.79
N CYS A 198 24.92 -9.24 17.82
CA CYS A 198 26.01 -9.48 16.87
C CYS A 198 27.39 -9.10 17.46
N ASP A 199 27.44 -8.10 18.33
CA ASP A 199 28.68 -7.69 19.01
C ASP A 199 29.10 -8.69 20.12
N GLY A 200 28.17 -9.52 20.61
CA GLY A 200 28.42 -10.55 21.62
C GLY A 200 29.10 -11.83 21.12
N GLU A 201 29.14 -12.07 19.80
CA GLU A 201 29.76 -13.27 19.21
C GLU A 201 31.20 -13.05 18.69
N ALA A 202 31.68 -11.79 18.66
CA ALA A 202 33.01 -11.46 18.17
C ALA A 202 34.11 -11.44 19.26
N GLY A 203 33.78 -11.82 20.50
CA GLY A 203 34.66 -11.73 21.66
C GLY A 203 34.92 -13.07 22.35
N GLY A 204 35.73 -13.94 21.76
CA GLY A 204 36.31 -15.07 22.49
C GLY A 204 37.22 -15.98 21.63
N PRO A 205 38.52 -16.09 21.94
CA PRO A 205 39.30 -17.28 21.56
C PRO A 205 38.90 -18.52 22.38
#